data_AF-A0A094P5Q4-F1
#
_entry.id   AF-A0A094P5Q4-F1
#
_cell.length_a   1.000
_cell.length_b   1.000
_cell.length_c   1.000
_cell.angle_alpha   90.00
_cell.angle_beta   90.00
_cell.angle_gamma   90.00
#
_symmetry.space_group_name_H-M   'P 1'
#
loop_
_entity.id
_entity.type
_entity.pdbx_description
1 polymer ?
#
loop_
_entity_poly.entity_id
_entity_poly.type
_entity_poly.pdbx_seq_one_letter_code
_entity_poly.pdbx_strand_id
1 'polypeptide(L)'
;MNPNTAKTEVFTAISALLEDKSIVVAEDLPLIGSDSVLDSMNLVELCLALEDKAAELGFEFDWTSDAAMSKSRSMFRTAGALAAEFLSQMESKK
;
A
#
# COMPACT_ATOMS: atom_id res chain seq x y z
N MET A 1 -6.57 4.84 15.66
CA MET A 1 -6.01 5.33 14.38
C MET A 1 -7.18 5.56 13.45
N ASN A 2 -7.26 6.71 12.79
CA ASN A 2 -8.39 7.02 11.92
C ASN A 2 -8.12 6.46 10.51
N PRO A 3 -9.17 6.17 9.71
CA PRO A 3 -9.04 5.74 8.31
C PRO A 3 -8.12 6.63 7.49
N ASN A 4 -8.16 7.93 7.77
CA ASN A 4 -7.35 8.93 7.08
C ASN A 4 -5.86 8.78 7.37
N THR A 5 -5.48 8.34 8.58
CA THR A 5 -4.08 8.17 8.96
C THR A 5 -3.47 6.97 8.23
N ALA A 6 -4.16 5.83 8.20
CA ALA A 6 -3.69 4.65 7.47
C ALA A 6 -3.43 4.94 5.99
N LYS A 7 -4.35 5.69 5.34
CA LYS A 7 -4.15 6.14 3.95
C LYS A 7 -2.92 7.03 3.80
N THR A 8 -2.74 7.99 4.70
CA THR A 8 -1.57 8.89 4.68
C THR A 8 -0.27 8.12 4.85
N GLU A 9 -0.19 7.12 5.73
CA GLU A 9 1.01 6.29 5.91
C GLU A 9 1.38 5.56 4.61
N VAL A 10 0.41 4.90 3.98
CA VAL A 10 0.63 4.18 2.72
C VAL A 10 1.08 5.14 1.61
N PHE A 11 0.46 6.30 1.48
CA PHE A 11 0.83 7.27 0.45
C PHE A 11 2.19 7.89 0.69
N THR A 12 2.55 8.09 1.97
CA THR A 12 3.86 8.57 2.37
C THR A 12 4.93 7.54 2.05
N ALA A 13 4.69 6.26 2.34
CA ALA A 13 5.59 5.16 1.97
C ALA A 13 5.81 5.09 0.45
N ILE A 14 4.74 5.16 -0.34
CA ILE A 14 4.84 5.19 -1.82
C ILE A 14 5.66 6.41 -2.25
N SER A 15 5.30 7.61 -1.78
CA SER A 15 5.99 8.87 -2.14
C SER A 15 7.47 8.85 -1.76
N ALA A 16 7.83 8.16 -0.67
CA ALA A 16 9.21 8.02 -0.23
C ALA A 16 10.05 7.19 -1.22
N LEU A 17 9.44 6.20 -1.86
CA LEU A 17 10.06 5.29 -2.83
C LEU A 17 10.08 5.84 -4.26
N LEU A 18 9.25 6.83 -4.57
CA LEU A 18 9.30 7.52 -5.86
C LEU A 18 10.60 8.30 -5.99
N GLU A 19 11.33 8.06 -7.08
CA GLU A 19 12.52 8.85 -7.43
C GLU A 19 12.13 10.31 -7.74
N ASP A 20 11.01 10.52 -8.43
CA ASP A 20 10.46 11.83 -8.72
C ASP A 20 9.45 12.28 -7.65
N LYS A 21 9.89 13.18 -6.77
CA LYS A 21 9.05 13.79 -5.72
C LYS A 21 8.00 14.76 -6.26
N SER A 22 7.99 15.06 -7.56
CA SER A 22 6.98 15.87 -8.22
C SER A 22 5.70 15.08 -8.51
N ILE A 23 5.78 13.74 -8.48
CA ILE A 23 4.63 12.86 -8.69
C ILE A 23 3.71 12.95 -7.46
N VAL A 24 2.46 13.31 -7.70
CA VAL A 24 1.42 13.34 -6.67
C VAL A 24 0.88 11.93 -6.48
N VAL A 25 1.06 11.36 -5.28
CA VAL A 25 0.45 10.08 -4.92
C VAL A 25 -1.04 10.28 -4.64
N ALA A 26 -1.86 9.93 -5.62
CA ALA A 26 -3.32 9.97 -5.55
C ALA A 26 -3.90 8.55 -5.49
N GLU A 27 -5.18 8.42 -5.09
CA GLU A 27 -5.86 7.12 -4.93
C GLU A 27 -5.92 6.29 -6.22
N ASP A 28 -5.89 6.94 -7.38
CA ASP A 28 -5.90 6.34 -8.72
C ASP A 28 -4.51 6.05 -9.27
N LEU A 29 -3.44 6.42 -8.55
CA LEU A 29 -2.06 6.20 -8.99
C LEU A 29 -1.78 4.70 -9.13
N PRO A 30 -1.46 4.21 -10.34
CA PRO A 30 -1.17 2.80 -10.56
C PRO A 30 0.19 2.41 -9.95
N LEU A 31 0.21 1.36 -9.12
CA LEU A 31 1.45 0.84 -8.54
C LEU A 31 2.05 -0.32 -9.32
N ILE A 32 1.24 -1.04 -10.10
CA ILE A 32 1.69 -2.14 -10.97
C ILE A 32 1.06 -2.02 -12.37
N GLY A 33 1.77 -2.55 -13.37
CA GLY A 33 1.30 -2.61 -14.75
C GLY A 33 2.09 -1.70 -15.69
N SER A 34 1.55 -1.44 -16.87
CA SER A 34 2.25 -0.69 -17.92
C SER A 34 2.48 0.79 -17.58
N ASP A 35 1.65 1.36 -16.72
CA ASP A 35 1.71 2.75 -16.27
C ASP A 35 2.25 2.89 -14.83
N SER A 36 2.82 1.83 -14.25
CA SER A 36 3.28 1.86 -12.86
C SER A 36 4.43 2.82 -12.65
N VAL A 37 4.34 3.60 -11.58
CA VAL A 37 5.45 4.46 -11.11
C VAL A 37 6.45 3.73 -10.22
N LEU A 38 6.15 2.48 -9.83
CA LEU A 38 7.02 1.64 -9.02
C LEU A 38 7.61 0.52 -9.87
N ASP A 39 8.93 0.37 -9.81
CA ASP A 39 9.64 -0.78 -10.34
C ASP A 39 9.56 -1.98 -9.37
N SER A 40 9.98 -3.15 -9.85
CA SER A 40 10.02 -4.37 -9.03
C SER A 40 10.79 -4.23 -7.72
N MET A 41 11.87 -3.43 -7.70
CA MET A 41 12.64 -3.13 -6.48
C MET A 41 11.82 -2.26 -5.51
N ASN A 42 11.21 -1.19 -6.01
CA ASN A 42 10.40 -0.28 -5.20
C ASN A 42 9.17 -1.00 -4.61
N LEU A 43 8.60 -1.98 -5.33
CA LEU A 43 7.51 -2.81 -4.79
C LEU A 43 7.96 -3.66 -3.60
N VAL A 44 9.15 -4.26 -3.65
CA VAL A 44 9.70 -5.03 -2.53
C VAL A 44 9.96 -4.11 -1.33
N GLU A 45 10.55 -2.94 -1.55
CA GLU A 45 10.76 -1.96 -0.48
C GLU A 45 9.45 -1.45 0.12
N LEU A 46 8.43 -1.22 -0.72
CA LEU A 46 7.10 -0.83 -0.27
C LEU A 46 6.49 -1.91 0.63
N CYS A 47 6.65 -3.18 0.27
CA CYS A 47 6.12 -4.27 1.09
C CYS A 47 6.77 -4.29 2.47
N LEU A 48 8.10 -4.21 2.53
CA LEU A 48 8.84 -4.19 3.80
C LEU A 48 8.48 -2.97 4.65
N ALA A 49 8.39 -1.78 4.03
CA ALA A 49 8.03 -0.55 4.74
C ALA A 49 6.62 -0.62 5.34
N LEU A 50 5.67 -1.24 4.64
CA LEU A 50 4.31 -1.42 5.13
C LEU A 50 4.18 -2.51 6.18
N GLU A 51 4.96 -3.60 6.09
CA GLU A 51 5.05 -4.61 7.14
C GLU A 51 5.58 -4.02 8.44
N ASP A 52 6.68 -3.27 8.38
CA ASP A 52 7.25 -2.58 9.53
C ASP A 52 6.23 -1.62 10.13
N LYS A 53 5.54 -0.83 9.30
CA LYS A 53 4.49 0.09 9.77
C LYS A 53 3.30 -0.63 10.40
N ALA A 54 2.85 -1.74 9.82
CA ALA A 54 1.78 -2.54 10.41
C ALA A 54 2.20 -3.07 11.78
N ALA A 55 3.42 -3.60 11.89
CA ALA A 55 3.97 -4.11 13.13
C ALA A 55 4.05 -3.01 14.21
N GLU A 56 4.48 -1.79 13.84
CA GLU A 56 4.45 -0.62 14.73
C GLU A 56 3.02 -0.26 15.19
N LEU A 57 2.02 -0.49 14.35
CA LEU A 57 0.61 -0.28 14.66
C LEU A 57 -0.02 -1.43 15.47
N GLY A 58 0.74 -2.50 15.71
CA GLY A 58 0.34 -3.64 16.53
C GLY A 58 -0.41 -4.73 15.76
N PHE A 59 -0.27 -4.79 14.43
CA PHE A 59 -0.85 -5.86 13.62
C PHE A 59 0.15 -6.36 12.56
N GLU A 60 -0.05 -7.56 12.04
CA GLU A 60 0.77 -8.08 10.94
C GLU A 60 -0.01 -7.92 9.64
N PHE A 61 0.61 -7.26 8.66
CA PHE A 61 0.00 -7.07 7.34
C PHE A 61 0.18 -8.36 6.50
N ASP A 62 -0.92 -8.87 5.98
CA ASP A 62 -0.99 -10.13 5.25
C ASP A 62 -1.09 -9.88 3.75
N TRP A 63 0.03 -10.09 3.05
CA TRP A 63 0.11 -10.02 1.58
C TRP A 63 -0.55 -11.20 0.86
N THR A 64 -0.88 -12.27 1.59
CA THR A 64 -1.41 -13.53 1.05
C THR A 64 -2.91 -13.69 1.28
N SER A 65 -3.55 -12.71 1.91
CA SER A 65 -4.98 -12.76 2.21
C SER A 65 -5.83 -13.03 0.96
N ASP A 66 -7.00 -13.64 1.12
CA ASP A 66 -7.90 -13.94 0.00
C ASP A 66 -8.28 -12.66 -0.80
N ALA A 67 -8.28 -11.50 -0.12
CA ALA A 67 -8.41 -10.17 -0.71
C ALA A 67 -7.25 -9.78 -1.63
N ALA A 68 -6.02 -10.21 -1.31
CA ALA A 68 -4.81 -10.04 -2.12
C ALA A 68 -4.78 -10.97 -3.35
N MET A 69 -5.29 -12.19 -3.22
CA MET A 69 -5.25 -13.25 -4.25
C MET A 69 -6.38 -13.19 -5.28
N SER A 70 -7.49 -12.48 -5.01
CA SER A 70 -8.60 -12.41 -5.95
C SER A 70 -8.29 -11.54 -7.19
N LYS A 71 -8.07 -12.22 -8.32
CA LYS A 71 -7.62 -11.75 -9.66
C LYS A 71 -8.31 -10.51 -10.28
N SER A 72 -9.30 -9.88 -9.64
CA SER A 72 -9.93 -8.62 -10.11
C SER A 72 -9.77 -7.43 -9.16
N ARG A 73 -9.21 -7.63 -7.95
CA ARG A 73 -9.16 -6.67 -6.84
C ARG A 73 -7.73 -6.48 -6.26
N SER A 74 -6.70 -6.69 -7.08
CA SER A 74 -5.31 -6.61 -6.63
C SER A 74 -5.04 -5.32 -5.86
N MET A 75 -4.71 -5.41 -4.57
CA MET A 75 -4.38 -4.27 -3.71
C MET A 75 -3.25 -3.41 -4.27
N PHE A 76 -2.41 -3.99 -5.13
CA PHE A 76 -1.35 -3.28 -5.85
C PHE A 76 -1.83 -2.50 -7.08
N ARG A 77 -3.12 -2.58 -7.45
CA ARG A 77 -3.62 -1.93 -8.67
C ARG A 77 -3.44 -0.41 -8.61
N THR A 78 -3.80 0.19 -7.48
CA THR A 78 -3.58 1.62 -7.24
C THR A 78 -3.20 1.89 -5.79
N ALA A 79 -2.61 3.05 -5.52
CA ALA A 79 -2.29 3.49 -4.16
C ALA A 79 -3.52 3.45 -3.24
N GLY A 80 -4.69 3.88 -3.75
CA GLY A 80 -5.95 3.85 -3.00
C GLY A 80 -6.41 2.44 -2.64
N ALA A 81 -6.23 1.47 -3.55
CA ALA A 81 -6.56 0.07 -3.28
C ALA A 81 -5.68 -0.52 -2.18
N LEU A 82 -4.37 -0.23 -2.21
CA LEU A 82 -3.43 -0.69 -1.19
C LEU A 82 -3.76 -0.08 0.18
N ALA A 83 -4.06 1.22 0.20
CA ALA A 83 -4.42 1.92 1.41
C ALA A 83 -5.74 1.44 2.03
N ALA A 84 -6.73 1.11 1.18
CA ALA A 84 -7.98 0.52 1.62
C ALA A 84 -7.78 -0.88 2.23
N GLU A 85 -6.93 -1.70 1.60
CA GLU A 85 -6.59 -3.03 2.11
C GLU A 85 -5.85 -2.95 3.45
N PHE A 86 -4.84 -2.07 3.56
CA PHE A 86 -4.11 -1.81 4.79
C PHE A 86 -5.03 -1.41 5.95
N LEU A 87 -5.96 -0.50 5.69
CA LEU A 87 -6.98 -0.11 6.66
C LEU A 87 -7.89 -1.30 7.04
N SER A 88 -8.40 -2.03 6.05
CA SER A 88 -9.31 -3.16 6.27
C SER A 88 -8.67 -4.26 7.13
N GLN A 89 -7.40 -4.58 6.88
CA GLN A 89 -6.66 -5.55 7.68
C GLN A 89 -6.37 -5.04 9.08
N MET A 90 -5.97 -3.77 9.20
CA MET A 90 -5.78 -3.13 10.50
C MET A 90 -7.06 -3.18 11.33
N GLU A 91 -8.23 -2.87 10.74
CA GLU A 91 -9.51 -2.91 11.43
C GLU A 91 -9.96 -4.33 11.77
N SER A 92 -9.64 -5.32 10.94
CA SER A 92 -10.01 -6.72 11.17
C SER A 92 -9.13 -7.42 12.22
N LYS A 93 -7.90 -6.95 12.42
CA LYS A 93 -6.90 -7.53 13.34
C LYS A 93 -6.85 -6.83 14.71
N LYS A 94 -7.64 -5.78 14.91
CA LYS A 94 -7.64 -4.91 16.10
C LYS A 94 -8.91 -5.07 16.91
#